data_AF-A0A7S4DBV4-F1
#
_entry.id   AF-A0A7S4DBV4-F1
#
_cell.length_a   1.000
_cell.length_b   1.000
_cell.length_c   1.000
_cell.angle_alpha   90.00
_cell.angle_beta   90.00
_cell.angle_gamma   90.00
#
_symmetry.space_group_name_H-M   'P 1'
#
loop_
_entity.id
_entity.type
_entity.pdbx_description
1 polymer ?
#
loop_
_entity_poly.entity_id
_entity_poly.type
_entity_poly.pdbx_seq_one_letter_code
_entity_poly.pdbx_strand_id
1 'polypeptide(L)'
;MAPMKKGTGLVAVLGLGFSLLWHAVALVRVPQHHTEPSAHSKLPANVQKHTRAYQPNLLQGSGLLDQPKNIRDALKETVKVLVYDTSDLSEDHTPWDSVDLARAKYYYRTQLNDDSSFEAIHVGGKTKWEGWGSKIEQVLKALDGMDEDQLVVVTDARDVLFNPHYAGKAGAFAQRFRALTEGMSPEAVVFSTESQCCVSALTHALPGGLVRWDGGAGPDEGVGEAAEAIKRPDRACASGGGARGDDRKACPHLGKHFQEPWEEALAELAQDVAGGGSGGGGGEAPPAAFPYPNAGLAAGRAGPLRRLWRALDLRPGEDDQAVLTDAALQLGPRRVVLDYGQALFGNNAWKLGPERGCLYEVDPAGGFSPRAGAPLAPAPRRDEGGEEEEEEA
;
A
#
# COMPACT_ATOMS: atom_id res chain seq x y z
N MET A 1 5.80 -84.13 19.25
CA MET A 1 6.02 -85.30 18.37
C MET A 1 5.71 -84.86 16.94
N ALA A 2 6.62 -85.15 16.00
CA ALA A 2 6.52 -84.93 14.55
C ALA A 2 5.44 -85.84 13.90
N PRO A 3 5.17 -85.89 12.56
CA PRO A 3 5.89 -85.25 11.44
C PRO A 3 5.05 -84.76 10.22
N MET A 4 5.78 -84.10 9.31
CA MET A 4 5.68 -83.98 7.85
C MET A 4 4.59 -84.75 7.08
N LYS A 5 4.03 -84.10 6.04
CA LYS A 5 3.85 -84.72 4.72
C LYS A 5 4.29 -83.78 3.58
N LYS A 6 5.11 -84.36 2.70
CA LYS A 6 5.59 -83.85 1.41
C LYS A 6 4.50 -84.06 0.35
N GLY A 7 4.45 -83.16 -0.64
CA GLY A 7 3.73 -83.35 -1.90
C GLY A 7 4.45 -82.59 -3.01
N THR A 8 5.27 -83.31 -3.78
CA THR A 8 5.95 -82.87 -5.00
C THR A 8 4.98 -82.90 -6.19
N GLY A 9 5.04 -81.88 -7.04
CA GLY A 9 4.43 -81.86 -8.37
C GLY A 9 5.19 -80.87 -9.26
N LEU A 10 6.06 -81.42 -10.11
CA LEU A 10 6.92 -80.71 -11.06
C LEU A 10 6.24 -80.71 -12.44
N VAL A 11 5.99 -79.56 -13.03
CA VAL A 11 5.91 -79.39 -14.50
C VAL A 11 6.60 -78.09 -14.87
N ALA A 12 7.69 -78.22 -15.64
CA ALA A 12 8.36 -77.14 -16.35
C ALA A 12 7.70 -76.95 -17.72
N VAL A 13 7.57 -75.71 -18.22
CA VAL A 13 8.00 -75.31 -19.58
C VAL A 13 8.12 -73.77 -19.63
N LEU A 14 9.35 -73.36 -19.97
CA LEU A 14 9.84 -72.17 -20.67
C LEU A 14 8.83 -71.13 -21.20
N GLY A 15 9.12 -69.88 -20.87
CA GLY A 15 8.59 -68.69 -21.55
C GLY A 15 9.46 -67.47 -21.26
N LEU A 16 10.59 -67.38 -21.94
CA LEU A 16 11.41 -66.17 -22.03
C LEU A 16 10.58 -65.04 -22.65
N GLY A 17 10.40 -63.94 -21.91
CA GLY A 17 9.76 -62.72 -22.39
C GLY A 17 10.37 -61.53 -21.68
N PHE A 18 11.48 -61.03 -22.24
CA PHE A 18 12.22 -59.88 -21.75
C PHE A 18 11.36 -58.62 -21.76
N SER A 19 11.54 -57.85 -20.70
CA SER A 19 11.03 -56.51 -20.41
C SER A 19 11.09 -55.53 -21.59
N LEU A 20 9.96 -54.89 -21.86
CA LEU A 20 9.89 -53.51 -22.39
C LEU A 20 8.54 -52.91 -21.93
N LEU A 21 8.45 -52.56 -20.64
CA LEU A 21 7.38 -51.68 -20.16
C LEU A 21 7.83 -50.23 -20.36
N TRP A 22 7.23 -49.61 -21.35
CA TRP A 22 7.29 -48.17 -21.60
C TRP A 22 6.93 -47.40 -20.32
N HIS A 23 7.79 -46.47 -19.93
CA HIS A 23 7.41 -45.40 -19.01
C HIS A 23 6.41 -44.49 -19.73
N ALA A 24 5.13 -44.61 -19.37
CA ALA A 24 4.14 -43.59 -19.67
C ALA A 24 4.42 -42.37 -18.78
N VAL A 25 5.28 -41.48 -19.26
CA VAL A 25 5.37 -40.12 -18.76
C VAL A 25 4.09 -39.42 -19.19
N ALA A 26 3.17 -39.22 -18.25
CA ALA A 26 2.04 -38.33 -18.43
C ALA A 26 2.57 -36.90 -18.55
N LEU A 27 2.77 -36.46 -19.79
CA LEU A 27 2.92 -35.05 -20.16
C LEU A 27 1.63 -34.33 -19.78
N VAL A 28 1.61 -33.69 -18.61
CA VAL A 28 0.67 -32.63 -18.31
C VAL A 28 0.99 -31.49 -19.27
N ARG A 29 0.17 -31.34 -20.33
CA ARG A 29 0.18 -30.15 -21.18
C ARG A 29 -0.26 -28.96 -20.34
N VAL A 30 0.70 -28.20 -19.82
CA VAL A 30 0.47 -26.79 -19.46
C VAL A 30 0.25 -26.03 -20.76
N PRO A 31 -0.85 -25.28 -20.93
CA PRO A 31 -1.02 -24.42 -22.10
C PRO A 31 0.08 -23.36 -22.08
N GLN A 32 1.05 -23.46 -23.00
CA GLN A 32 1.94 -22.35 -23.29
C GLN A 32 1.14 -21.31 -24.08
N HIS A 33 0.60 -20.32 -23.37
CA HIS A 33 0.26 -19.06 -23.99
C HIS A 33 1.56 -18.30 -24.27
N HIS A 34 2.17 -18.59 -25.41
CA HIS A 34 3.16 -17.70 -26.02
C HIS A 34 2.42 -16.52 -26.63
N THR A 35 2.27 -15.43 -25.88
CA THR A 35 2.06 -14.10 -26.45
C THR A 35 3.42 -13.40 -26.47
N GLU A 36 3.96 -13.17 -27.66
CA GLU A 36 5.10 -12.27 -27.85
C GLU A 36 4.71 -10.85 -27.39
N PRO A 37 5.46 -10.21 -26.47
CA PRO A 37 5.23 -8.81 -26.16
C PRO A 37 5.90 -7.95 -27.23
N SER A 38 5.18 -7.72 -28.32
CA SER A 38 5.48 -6.67 -29.30
C SER A 38 4.50 -5.51 -29.09
N ALA A 39 4.81 -4.61 -28.18
CA ALA A 39 4.33 -3.23 -28.22
C ALA A 39 5.15 -2.40 -27.22
N HIS A 40 5.79 -1.33 -27.70
CA HIS A 40 6.21 -0.24 -26.84
C HIS A 40 4.98 0.23 -26.04
N SER A 41 5.03 0.01 -24.74
CA SER A 41 3.99 0.37 -23.79
C SER A 41 3.74 1.88 -23.86
N LYS A 42 2.64 2.28 -24.51
CA LYS A 42 2.02 3.56 -24.25
C LYS A 42 1.09 3.35 -23.06
N LEU A 43 1.11 4.24 -22.07
CA LEU A 43 0.13 4.22 -20.99
C LEU A 43 -1.29 4.00 -21.55
N PRO A 44 -2.17 3.26 -20.83
CA PRO A 44 -3.55 3.13 -21.22
C PRO A 44 -4.17 4.52 -21.47
N ALA A 45 -4.96 4.66 -22.54
CA ALA A 45 -5.44 5.98 -23.00
C ALA A 45 -6.25 6.77 -21.95
N ASN A 46 -6.84 6.08 -20.97
CA ASN A 46 -7.47 6.69 -19.80
C ASN A 46 -6.47 7.43 -18.91
N VAL A 47 -5.28 6.89 -18.68
CA VAL A 47 -4.26 7.50 -17.80
C VAL A 47 -3.81 8.85 -18.36
N GLN A 48 -3.49 8.90 -19.66
CA GLN A 48 -3.08 10.13 -20.35
C GLN A 48 -4.15 11.23 -20.34
N LYS A 49 -5.44 10.85 -20.26
CA LYS A 49 -6.56 11.80 -20.19
C LYS A 49 -6.70 12.43 -18.81
N HIS A 50 -6.29 11.73 -17.75
CA HIS A 50 -6.46 12.18 -16.36
C HIS A 50 -5.35 13.12 -15.86
N THR A 51 -4.15 13.10 -16.47
CA THR A 51 -2.98 13.86 -15.99
C THR A 51 -2.96 15.33 -16.42
N ARG A 52 -3.58 15.69 -17.56
CA ARG A 52 -3.57 17.07 -18.10
C ARG A 52 -4.30 18.13 -17.25
N ALA A 53 -5.07 17.74 -16.25
CA ALA A 53 -5.84 18.66 -15.40
C ALA A 53 -5.17 18.99 -14.06
N TYR A 54 -3.99 18.41 -13.78
CA TYR A 54 -3.32 18.56 -12.48
C TYR A 54 -2.25 19.66 -12.52
N GLN A 55 -2.38 20.66 -11.65
CA GLN A 55 -1.32 21.62 -11.34
C GLN A 55 -1.10 21.64 -9.83
N PRO A 56 -0.02 21.03 -9.29
CA PRO A 56 0.27 21.13 -7.88
C PRO A 56 0.67 22.57 -7.54
N ASN A 57 -0.17 23.26 -6.77
CA ASN A 57 0.27 24.44 -6.03
C ASN A 57 1.21 23.97 -4.91
N LEU A 58 2.50 23.87 -5.23
CA LEU A 58 3.54 23.67 -4.24
C LEU A 58 3.56 24.86 -3.27
N LEU A 59 3.07 24.61 -2.06
CA LEU A 59 3.05 25.44 -0.85
C LEU A 59 3.96 26.69 -0.91
N GLN A 60 3.44 27.79 -1.46
CA GLN A 60 4.06 29.13 -1.36
C GLN A 60 3.13 30.17 -0.67
N GLY A 61 2.02 29.76 -0.06
CA GLY A 61 1.10 30.66 0.64
C GLY A 61 1.09 30.46 2.16
N SER A 62 1.84 31.27 2.91
CA SER A 62 1.91 31.29 4.38
C SER A 62 0.77 32.10 5.03
N GLY A 63 -0.48 31.91 4.59
CA GLY A 63 -1.59 32.75 5.07
C GLY A 63 -2.92 32.03 5.08
N LEU A 64 -3.11 31.03 5.95
CA LEU A 64 -4.43 30.47 6.25
C LEU A 64 -4.40 29.59 7.51
N LEU A 65 -4.39 30.24 8.68
CA LEU A 65 -4.86 29.65 9.93
C LEU A 65 -6.17 30.32 10.34
N ASP A 66 -7.20 30.15 9.50
CA ASP A 66 -8.57 30.46 9.92
C ASP A 66 -9.01 29.38 10.92
N GLN A 67 -9.20 29.77 12.18
CA GLN A 67 -9.78 28.94 13.23
C GLN A 67 -11.16 28.39 12.78
N PRO A 68 -11.50 27.13 13.08
CA PRO A 68 -12.80 26.57 12.71
C PRO A 68 -13.94 27.40 13.31
N LYS A 69 -14.85 27.88 12.46
CA LYS A 69 -15.95 28.78 12.86
C LYS A 69 -17.06 28.09 13.68
N ASN A 70 -16.98 26.77 13.89
CA ASN A 70 -18.01 25.95 14.53
C ASN A 70 -17.42 24.71 15.23
N ILE A 71 -17.91 24.36 16.43
CA ILE A 71 -17.59 23.13 17.19
C ILE A 71 -17.80 21.84 16.37
N ARG A 72 -18.77 21.79 15.46
CA ARG A 72 -18.93 20.64 14.54
C ARG A 72 -17.77 20.51 13.57
N ASP A 73 -17.16 21.61 13.14
CA ASP A 73 -15.98 21.58 12.30
C ASP A 73 -14.76 21.18 13.13
N ALA A 74 -14.67 21.65 14.39
CA ALA A 74 -13.64 21.23 15.34
C ALA A 74 -13.73 19.73 15.73
N LEU A 75 -14.94 19.16 15.86
CA LEU A 75 -15.12 17.72 16.12
C LEU A 75 -14.83 16.84 14.89
N LYS A 76 -14.82 17.41 13.68
CA LYS A 76 -14.28 16.77 12.47
C LYS A 76 -12.74 16.84 12.40
N GLU A 77 -12.07 17.50 13.35
CA GLU A 77 -10.60 17.64 13.34
C GLU A 77 -9.87 16.47 14.00
N THR A 78 -10.56 15.57 14.72
CA THR A 78 -9.90 14.35 15.19
C THR A 78 -9.63 13.43 13.99
N VAL A 79 -8.41 12.90 13.92
CA VAL A 79 -8.05 11.92 12.90
C VAL A 79 -8.16 10.53 13.51
N LYS A 80 -9.02 9.69 12.94
CA LYS A 80 -9.11 8.28 13.35
C LYS A 80 -8.01 7.47 12.67
N VAL A 81 -7.27 6.68 13.44
CA VAL A 81 -6.18 5.84 12.94
C VAL A 81 -6.57 4.37 13.10
N LEU A 82 -6.93 3.72 12.00
CA LEU A 82 -7.21 2.30 11.93
C LEU A 82 -5.90 1.51 11.87
N VAL A 83 -5.47 1.01 13.02
CA VAL A 83 -4.23 0.25 13.19
C VAL A 83 -4.52 -1.22 12.98
N TYR A 84 -4.05 -1.80 11.88
CA TYR A 84 -4.32 -3.20 11.56
C TYR A 84 -3.29 -4.14 12.17
N ASP A 85 -3.77 -5.08 12.99
CA ASP A 85 -2.97 -6.20 13.49
C ASP A 85 -3.86 -7.38 13.86
N THR A 86 -3.45 -8.59 13.49
CA THR A 86 -4.16 -9.82 13.83
C THR A 86 -3.85 -10.33 15.22
N SER A 87 -2.80 -9.85 15.89
CA SER A 87 -2.47 -10.34 17.23
C SER A 87 -3.58 -10.04 18.23
N ASP A 88 -3.80 -10.97 19.15
CA ASP A 88 -4.60 -10.69 20.34
C ASP A 88 -3.80 -9.76 21.25
N LEU A 89 -4.15 -8.46 21.25
CA LEU A 89 -3.51 -7.48 22.11
C LEU A 89 -4.02 -7.51 23.55
N SER A 90 -5.04 -8.32 23.86
CA SER A 90 -5.54 -8.50 25.23
C SER A 90 -4.82 -9.60 26.00
N GLU A 91 -4.06 -10.46 25.31
CA GLU A 91 -3.20 -11.45 25.93
C GLU A 91 -1.79 -10.87 26.12
N ASP A 92 -1.59 -10.26 27.29
CA ASP A 92 -0.34 -9.63 27.74
C ASP A 92 0.75 -10.68 28.11
N HIS A 93 0.82 -11.79 27.37
CA HIS A 93 1.48 -13.03 27.83
C HIS A 93 2.41 -13.72 26.83
N THR A 94 2.75 -13.11 25.69
CA THR A 94 3.93 -13.60 24.97
C THR A 94 5.17 -13.32 25.82
N PRO A 95 5.98 -14.34 26.17
CA PRO A 95 7.29 -14.12 26.78
C PRO A 95 8.06 -13.08 25.99
N TRP A 96 8.72 -12.18 26.72
CA TRP A 96 9.45 -11.00 26.28
C TRP A 96 10.70 -11.36 25.46
N ASP A 97 10.59 -12.25 24.50
CA ASP A 97 11.73 -12.87 23.81
C ASP A 97 11.77 -12.41 22.35
N SER A 98 10.69 -11.79 21.87
CA SER A 98 10.70 -10.86 20.73
C SER A 98 10.32 -9.45 21.20
N VAL A 99 11.00 -8.97 22.27
CA VAL A 99 10.81 -7.67 22.94
C VAL A 99 10.51 -6.54 21.96
N ASP A 100 11.16 -6.54 20.80
CA ASP A 100 11.12 -5.43 19.86
C ASP A 100 9.78 -5.27 19.14
N LEU A 101 9.09 -6.36 18.80
CA LEU A 101 7.85 -6.27 18.02
C LEU A 101 6.64 -5.93 18.90
N ALA A 102 6.55 -6.52 20.09
CA ALA A 102 5.51 -6.16 21.06
C ALA A 102 5.71 -4.73 21.57
N ARG A 103 6.97 -4.28 21.76
CA ARG A 103 7.29 -2.88 22.07
C ARG A 103 6.94 -1.95 20.93
N ALA A 104 7.29 -2.25 19.68
CA ALA A 104 6.97 -1.39 18.54
C ALA A 104 5.45 -1.16 18.42
N LYS A 105 4.65 -2.23 18.55
CA LYS A 105 3.18 -2.17 18.52
C LYS A 105 2.60 -1.35 19.68
N TYR A 106 3.05 -1.64 20.90
CA TYR A 106 2.63 -0.92 22.10
C TYR A 106 3.00 0.56 21.97
N TYR A 107 4.25 0.84 21.60
CA TYR A 107 4.80 2.16 21.42
C TYR A 107 4.02 2.97 20.38
N TYR A 108 3.75 2.41 19.20
CA TYR A 108 2.95 3.07 18.18
C TYR A 108 1.56 3.47 18.71
N ARG A 109 0.85 2.56 19.37
CA ARG A 109 -0.47 2.84 19.92
C ARG A 109 -0.44 3.82 21.08
N THR A 110 0.54 3.70 21.99
CA THR A 110 0.68 4.65 23.10
C THR A 110 1.03 6.03 22.60
N GLN A 111 1.92 6.15 21.61
CA GLN A 111 2.27 7.42 20.98
C GLN A 111 1.04 8.11 20.37
N LEU A 112 0.11 7.34 19.78
CA LEU A 112 -1.15 7.89 19.26
C LEU A 112 -2.10 8.30 20.39
N ASN A 113 -2.22 7.50 21.45
CA ASN A 113 -3.14 7.78 22.55
C ASN A 113 -2.67 8.92 23.48
N ASP A 114 -1.37 9.19 23.52
CA ASP A 114 -0.80 10.32 24.26
C ASP A 114 -1.13 11.67 23.58
N ASP A 115 -1.51 11.66 22.29
CA ASP A 115 -2.00 12.82 21.56
C ASP A 115 -3.53 12.75 21.39
N SER A 116 -4.26 13.57 22.16
CA SER A 116 -5.74 13.60 22.14
C SER A 116 -6.36 13.97 20.79
N SER A 117 -5.56 14.42 19.82
CA SER A 117 -6.03 14.76 18.47
C SER A 117 -6.07 13.56 17.52
N PHE A 118 -5.41 12.44 17.86
CA PHE A 118 -5.49 11.18 17.13
C PHE A 118 -6.22 10.11 17.93
N GLU A 119 -7.19 9.44 17.31
CA GLU A 119 -7.94 8.35 17.93
C GLU A 119 -7.53 7.01 17.30
N ALA A 120 -6.73 6.22 18.01
CA ALA A 120 -6.29 4.92 17.53
C ALA A 120 -7.38 3.85 17.73
N ILE A 121 -7.73 3.14 16.67
CA ILE A 121 -8.68 2.03 16.66
C ILE A 121 -7.94 0.79 16.15
N HIS A 122 -7.79 -0.21 17.02
CA HIS A 122 -7.21 -1.49 16.63
C HIS A 122 -8.22 -2.30 15.82
N VAL A 123 -7.83 -2.70 14.60
CA VAL A 123 -8.64 -3.52 13.70
C VAL A 123 -7.97 -4.87 13.44
N GLY A 124 -8.77 -5.94 13.39
CA GLY A 124 -8.28 -7.30 13.14
C GLY A 124 -7.84 -8.09 14.36
N GLY A 125 -7.91 -7.55 15.58
CA GLY A 125 -7.55 -8.27 16.80
C GLY A 125 -8.27 -9.61 16.93
N LYS A 126 -7.52 -10.66 17.33
CA LYS A 126 -8.01 -12.05 17.48
C LYS A 126 -8.48 -12.72 16.19
N THR A 127 -8.23 -12.13 15.03
CA THR A 127 -8.53 -12.76 13.75
C THR A 127 -7.33 -13.57 13.25
N LYS A 128 -7.59 -14.54 12.38
CA LYS A 128 -6.52 -15.30 11.73
C LYS A 128 -5.95 -14.46 10.59
N TRP A 129 -4.62 -14.39 10.49
CA TRP A 129 -3.95 -13.86 9.30
C TRP A 129 -4.15 -14.80 8.11
N GLU A 130 -4.80 -14.29 7.06
CA GLU A 130 -5.06 -15.06 5.82
C GLU A 130 -4.31 -14.50 4.60
N GLY A 131 -3.56 -13.41 4.79
CA GLY A 131 -2.85 -12.69 3.74
C GLY A 131 -3.12 -11.18 3.81
N TRP A 132 -2.52 -10.43 2.90
CA TRP A 132 -2.55 -8.97 2.92
C TRP A 132 -3.96 -8.40 2.69
N GLY A 133 -4.75 -9.02 1.81
CA GLY A 133 -6.16 -8.64 1.61
C GLY A 133 -7.05 -8.80 2.86
N SER A 134 -6.68 -9.63 3.83
CA SER A 134 -7.43 -9.78 5.09
C SER A 134 -7.40 -8.50 5.95
N LYS A 135 -6.42 -7.61 5.73
CA LYS A 135 -6.39 -6.25 6.27
C LYS A 135 -7.61 -5.45 5.83
N ILE A 136 -7.88 -5.46 4.53
CA ILE A 136 -8.92 -4.65 3.93
C ILE A 136 -10.31 -5.08 4.44
N GLU A 137 -10.55 -6.37 4.64
CA GLU A 137 -11.81 -6.85 5.23
C GLU A 137 -12.07 -6.28 6.63
N GLN A 138 -11.04 -6.25 7.49
CA GLN A 138 -11.17 -5.74 8.85
C GLN A 138 -11.29 -4.21 8.89
N VAL A 139 -10.56 -3.53 8.00
CA VAL A 139 -10.69 -2.08 7.79
C VAL A 139 -12.10 -1.72 7.34
N LEU A 140 -12.68 -2.45 6.38
CA LEU A 140 -14.05 -2.22 5.91
C LEU A 140 -15.09 -2.34 7.03
N LYS A 141 -14.97 -3.34 7.92
CA LYS A 141 -15.86 -3.48 9.10
C LYS A 141 -15.82 -2.25 9.99
N ALA A 142 -14.65 -1.65 10.19
CA ALA A 142 -14.51 -0.43 10.98
C ALA A 142 -15.10 0.79 10.24
N LEU A 143 -14.81 0.93 8.94
CA LEU A 143 -15.31 2.03 8.11
C LEU A 143 -16.83 2.03 7.94
N ASP A 144 -17.50 0.88 8.03
CA ASP A 144 -18.96 0.76 7.92
C ASP A 144 -19.71 1.51 9.03
N GLY A 145 -19.09 1.67 10.21
CA GLY A 145 -19.65 2.41 11.34
C GLY A 145 -19.23 3.88 11.43
N MET A 146 -18.44 4.40 10.49
CA MET A 146 -17.90 5.76 10.55
C MET A 146 -18.73 6.76 9.75
N ASP A 147 -18.69 8.03 10.18
CA ASP A 147 -19.19 9.17 9.41
C ASP A 147 -18.44 9.29 8.08
N GLU A 148 -19.13 9.53 6.97
CA GLU A 148 -18.51 9.50 5.64
C GLU A 148 -17.41 10.55 5.45
N ASP A 149 -17.52 11.70 6.13
CA ASP A 149 -16.57 12.81 6.02
C ASP A 149 -15.36 12.67 6.95
N GLN A 150 -15.40 11.74 7.91
CA GLN A 150 -14.35 11.51 8.90
C GLN A 150 -13.01 11.25 8.20
N LEU A 151 -11.98 12.03 8.53
CA LEU A 151 -10.63 11.76 8.07
C LEU A 151 -10.08 10.54 8.81
N VAL A 152 -9.65 9.54 8.04
CA VAL A 152 -9.17 8.26 8.52
C VAL A 152 -7.78 7.99 7.95
N VAL A 153 -6.89 7.47 8.80
CA VAL A 153 -5.63 6.85 8.41
C VAL A 153 -5.78 5.33 8.56
N VAL A 154 -5.38 4.58 7.55
CA VAL A 154 -5.24 3.12 7.61
C VAL A 154 -3.75 2.81 7.66
N THR A 155 -3.32 2.03 8.63
CA THR A 155 -1.90 1.74 8.86
C THR A 155 -1.67 0.30 9.25
N ASP A 156 -0.56 -0.26 8.78
CA ASP A 156 0.05 -1.43 9.38
C ASP A 156 0.52 -1.11 10.80
N ALA A 157 0.67 -2.13 11.65
CA ALA A 157 1.02 -1.94 13.06
C ALA A 157 2.47 -2.32 13.42
N ARG A 158 3.12 -3.16 12.62
CA ARG A 158 4.32 -3.90 13.05
C ARG A 158 5.62 -3.19 12.77
N ASP A 159 5.61 -2.35 11.75
CA ASP A 159 6.76 -1.68 11.14
C ASP A 159 6.47 -0.20 10.87
N VAL A 160 5.48 0.36 11.58
CA VAL A 160 5.09 1.77 11.54
C VAL A 160 5.35 2.41 12.90
N LEU A 161 5.88 3.64 12.88
CA LEU A 161 6.07 4.48 14.06
C LEU A 161 5.30 5.79 13.88
N PHE A 162 4.76 6.32 14.98
CA PHE A 162 4.10 7.62 14.96
C PHE A 162 5.17 8.66 15.27
N ASN A 163 5.24 9.69 14.43
CA ASN A 163 6.20 10.77 14.59
C ASN A 163 5.46 12.06 14.93
N PRO A 164 5.13 12.31 16.21
CA PRO A 164 4.35 13.49 16.60
C PRO A 164 5.07 14.80 16.28
N HIS A 165 6.41 14.80 16.27
CA HIS A 165 7.20 16.00 15.99
C HIS A 165 7.11 16.45 14.53
N TYR A 166 6.98 15.51 13.59
CA TYR A 166 6.81 15.80 12.17
C TYR A 166 5.32 15.89 11.79
N ALA A 167 4.49 14.96 12.27
CA ALA A 167 3.06 14.94 12.00
C ALA A 167 2.38 16.22 12.53
N GLY A 168 2.87 16.75 13.65
CA GLY A 168 2.16 17.77 14.42
C GLY A 168 0.87 17.19 15.01
N LYS A 169 -0.02 18.08 15.46
CA LYS A 169 -1.38 17.69 15.86
C LYS A 169 -2.19 17.26 14.63
N ALA A 170 -3.31 16.58 14.84
CA ALA A 170 -4.21 16.13 13.77
C ALA A 170 -4.64 17.24 12.79
N GLY A 171 -4.75 18.50 13.26
CA GLY A 171 -5.01 19.65 12.40
C GLY A 171 -3.93 19.87 11.32
N ALA A 172 -2.64 19.70 11.66
CA ALA A 172 -1.54 19.82 10.71
C ALA A 172 -1.56 18.67 9.69
N PHE A 173 -1.82 17.44 10.15
CA PHE A 173 -2.02 16.29 9.28
C PHE A 173 -3.17 16.54 8.28
N ALA A 174 -4.32 17.01 8.78
CA ALA A 174 -5.49 17.33 7.95
C ALA A 174 -5.20 18.44 6.93
N GLN A 175 -4.42 19.46 7.29
CA GLN A 175 -3.98 20.49 6.35
C GLN A 175 -3.12 19.93 5.22
N ARG A 176 -2.14 19.07 5.54
CA ARG A 176 -1.31 18.41 4.51
C ARG A 176 -2.12 17.49 3.61
N PHE A 177 -3.07 16.74 4.18
CA PHE A 177 -4.00 15.92 3.40
C PHE A 177 -4.81 16.79 2.44
N ARG A 178 -5.34 17.93 2.90
CA ARG A 178 -6.05 18.88 2.04
C ARG A 178 -5.16 19.43 0.94
N ALA A 179 -3.91 19.78 1.23
CA ALA A 179 -2.95 20.27 0.23
C ALA A 179 -2.66 19.21 -0.85
N LEU A 180 -2.45 17.95 -0.48
CA LEU A 180 -2.22 16.86 -1.43
C LEU A 180 -3.45 16.53 -2.29
N THR A 181 -4.66 16.82 -1.77
CA THR A 181 -5.93 16.52 -2.44
C THR A 181 -6.59 17.76 -3.07
N GLU A 182 -5.91 18.91 -3.05
CA GLU A 182 -6.40 20.13 -3.68
C GLU A 182 -6.49 19.94 -5.21
N GLY A 183 -7.62 20.32 -5.80
CA GLY A 183 -7.88 20.12 -7.23
C GLY A 183 -8.13 18.66 -7.65
N MET A 184 -8.13 17.72 -6.70
CA MET A 184 -8.43 16.31 -6.95
C MET A 184 -9.93 16.03 -6.89
N SER A 185 -10.30 14.77 -7.13
CA SER A 185 -11.66 14.31 -6.83
C SER A 185 -11.97 14.53 -5.35
N PRO A 186 -13.21 14.90 -4.96
CA PRO A 186 -13.63 14.90 -3.55
C PRO A 186 -13.55 13.50 -2.91
N GLU A 187 -13.41 12.46 -3.74
CA GLU A 187 -13.23 11.07 -3.34
C GLU A 187 -11.77 10.60 -3.41
N ALA A 188 -10.82 11.53 -3.50
CA ALA A 188 -9.40 11.20 -3.51
C ALA A 188 -8.97 10.52 -2.21
N VAL A 189 -8.19 9.46 -2.36
CA VAL A 189 -7.51 8.74 -1.29
C VAL A 189 -6.01 8.88 -1.51
N VAL A 190 -5.28 9.22 -0.45
CA VAL A 190 -3.82 9.36 -0.47
C VAL A 190 -3.19 8.05 0.01
N PHE A 191 -2.23 7.52 -0.75
CA PHE A 191 -1.43 6.37 -0.37
C PHE A 191 0.03 6.77 -0.22
N SER A 192 0.72 6.13 0.70
CA SER A 192 2.16 6.32 0.82
C SER A 192 2.91 5.76 -0.39
N THR A 193 4.13 6.25 -0.57
CA THR A 193 5.02 5.76 -1.62
C THR A 193 6.34 5.24 -1.05
N GLU A 194 7.04 4.39 -1.79
CA GLU A 194 8.33 3.83 -1.41
C GLU A 194 9.34 3.91 -2.57
N SER A 195 10.62 3.72 -2.25
CA SER A 195 11.72 3.89 -3.19
C SER A 195 11.99 2.67 -4.07
N GLN A 196 11.29 1.56 -3.82
CA GLN A 196 11.55 0.29 -4.49
C GLN A 196 10.28 -0.32 -5.09
N CYS A 197 10.42 -0.78 -6.33
CA CYS A 197 9.51 -1.71 -6.97
C CYS A 197 10.08 -3.12 -6.85
N CYS A 198 9.29 -4.19 -6.93
CA CYS A 198 7.85 -4.27 -6.67
C CYS A 198 7.60 -5.49 -5.77
N VAL A 199 6.41 -5.55 -5.17
CA VAL A 199 5.95 -6.80 -4.55
C VAL A 199 5.93 -7.92 -5.59
N SER A 200 6.21 -9.15 -5.17
CA SER A 200 6.38 -10.29 -6.09
C SER A 200 5.15 -10.52 -6.96
N ALA A 201 3.95 -10.27 -6.43
CA ALA A 201 2.70 -10.44 -7.14
C ALA A 201 2.57 -9.59 -8.41
N LEU A 202 3.20 -8.40 -8.47
CA LEU A 202 3.17 -7.58 -9.69
C LEU A 202 3.88 -8.26 -10.86
N THR A 203 4.90 -9.09 -10.61
CA THR A 203 5.59 -9.81 -11.69
C THR A 203 4.75 -10.90 -12.35
N HIS A 204 3.55 -11.20 -11.83
CA HIS A 204 2.61 -12.18 -12.40
C HIS A 204 1.49 -11.54 -13.22
N ALA A 205 1.50 -10.20 -13.35
CA ALA A 205 0.53 -9.45 -14.14
C ALA A 205 1.21 -8.32 -14.92
N LEU A 206 0.53 -7.78 -15.91
CA LEU A 206 0.89 -6.52 -16.57
C LEU A 206 0.02 -5.39 -16.02
N PRO A 207 0.45 -4.11 -16.13
CA PRO A 207 -0.43 -2.97 -15.88
C PRO A 207 -1.78 -3.11 -16.60
N GLY A 208 -2.88 -2.94 -15.85
CA GLY A 208 -4.27 -3.15 -16.29
C GLY A 208 -4.76 -4.60 -16.23
N GLY A 209 -3.94 -5.52 -15.72
CA GLY A 209 -4.26 -6.94 -15.58
C GLY A 209 -5.05 -7.27 -14.31
N LEU A 210 -4.82 -6.54 -13.22
CA LEU A 210 -5.48 -6.75 -11.93
C LEU A 210 -6.70 -5.83 -11.80
N VAL A 211 -6.56 -4.56 -12.15
CA VAL A 211 -7.62 -3.57 -12.13
C VAL A 211 -7.86 -3.08 -13.55
N ARG A 212 -9.12 -2.87 -13.92
CA ARG A 212 -9.49 -2.18 -15.15
C ARG A 212 -10.56 -1.15 -14.87
N TRP A 213 -10.43 0.01 -15.50
CA TRP A 213 -11.40 1.09 -15.43
C TRP A 213 -12.12 1.22 -16.77
N ASP A 214 -13.42 0.93 -16.81
CA ASP A 214 -14.21 0.94 -18.06
C ASP A 214 -14.75 2.34 -18.44
N GLY A 215 -14.29 3.41 -17.77
CA GLY A 215 -14.46 4.77 -18.27
C GLY A 215 -15.88 5.36 -18.16
N GLY A 216 -16.74 4.81 -17.32
CA GLY A 216 -18.13 5.25 -17.18
C GLY A 216 -18.31 6.64 -16.56
N ALA A 217 -17.29 7.16 -15.88
CA ALA A 217 -17.41 8.38 -15.10
C ALA A 217 -16.32 9.41 -15.40
N GLY A 218 -16.73 10.64 -15.71
CA GLY A 218 -15.81 11.77 -15.90
C GLY A 218 -14.87 11.95 -14.70
N PRO A 219 -13.75 12.67 -14.84
CA PRO A 219 -12.81 12.83 -13.73
C PRO A 219 -13.39 13.63 -12.55
N ASP A 220 -14.55 14.26 -12.74
CA ASP A 220 -15.31 15.01 -11.73
C ASP A 220 -16.42 14.19 -11.06
N GLU A 221 -16.71 12.98 -11.56
CA GLU A 221 -17.70 12.08 -10.98
C GLU A 221 -17.07 11.20 -9.89
N GLY A 222 -17.80 11.08 -8.78
CA GLY A 222 -17.32 10.46 -7.55
C GLY A 222 -17.02 8.97 -7.67
N VAL A 223 -16.16 8.43 -6.79
CA VAL A 223 -15.87 6.99 -6.67
C VAL A 223 -17.13 6.16 -6.40
N GLY A 224 -18.23 6.73 -5.90
CA GLY A 224 -19.53 6.04 -5.81
C GLY A 224 -20.06 5.50 -7.13
N GLU A 225 -20.08 6.32 -8.18
CA GLU A 225 -20.45 5.88 -9.53
C GLU A 225 -19.30 5.10 -10.19
N ALA A 226 -18.07 5.36 -9.75
CA ALA A 226 -16.90 4.62 -10.21
C ALA A 226 -16.85 3.17 -9.74
N ALA A 227 -17.42 2.84 -8.58
CA ALA A 227 -17.32 1.50 -8.03
C ALA A 227 -17.84 0.43 -9.01
N GLU A 228 -18.88 0.73 -9.80
CA GLU A 228 -19.40 -0.19 -10.81
C GLU A 228 -18.52 -0.30 -12.08
N ALA A 229 -17.73 0.74 -12.35
CA ALA A 229 -16.83 0.83 -13.50
C ALA A 229 -15.44 0.25 -13.23
N ILE A 230 -15.10 -0.06 -11.97
CA ILE A 230 -13.92 -0.85 -11.62
C ILE A 230 -14.20 -2.33 -11.87
N LYS A 231 -13.39 -2.95 -12.72
CA LYS A 231 -13.38 -4.40 -12.95
C LYS A 231 -12.10 -5.01 -12.40
N ARG A 232 -12.21 -6.29 -12.03
CA ARG A 232 -11.12 -7.15 -11.55
C ARG A 232 -10.91 -8.30 -12.55
N PRO A 233 -10.18 -8.08 -13.66
CA PRO A 233 -10.01 -9.11 -14.69
C PRO A 233 -9.27 -10.34 -14.17
N ASP A 234 -8.36 -10.14 -13.21
CA ASP A 234 -7.62 -11.18 -12.52
C ASP A 234 -7.41 -10.83 -11.04
N ARG A 235 -6.86 -11.78 -10.28
CA ARG A 235 -6.59 -11.67 -8.84
C ARG A 235 -5.09 -11.67 -8.58
N ALA A 236 -4.66 -10.84 -7.62
CA ALA A 236 -3.26 -10.85 -7.22
C ALA A 236 -2.97 -12.14 -6.42
N CYS A 237 -1.82 -12.76 -6.67
CA CYS A 237 -1.34 -13.83 -5.82
C CYS A 237 -0.82 -13.31 -4.48
N ALA A 238 -0.58 -14.19 -3.51
CA ALA A 238 -0.01 -13.83 -2.22
C ALA A 238 1.51 -13.66 -2.31
N SER A 239 2.03 -12.43 -2.17
CA SER A 239 3.48 -12.22 -2.02
C SER A 239 3.97 -12.68 -0.64
N GLY A 240 5.24 -13.11 -0.57
CA GLY A 240 5.94 -13.38 0.69
C GLY A 240 5.77 -14.80 1.27
N GLY A 241 5.02 -15.69 0.61
CA GLY A 241 4.70 -17.03 1.15
C GLY A 241 5.82 -18.08 1.13
N GLY A 242 7.04 -17.77 0.68
CA GLY A 242 8.07 -18.79 0.41
C GLY A 242 8.76 -19.42 1.63
N ALA A 243 8.57 -18.87 2.84
CA ALA A 243 9.42 -19.24 3.99
C ALA A 243 8.80 -20.25 4.98
N ARG A 244 7.51 -20.60 4.87
CA ARG A 244 6.83 -21.48 5.86
C ARG A 244 5.97 -22.57 5.22
N GLY A 245 6.61 -23.48 4.47
CA GLY A 245 6.11 -24.84 4.23
C GLY A 245 4.78 -25.04 3.49
N ASP A 246 4.03 -23.98 3.13
CA ASP A 246 2.93 -24.00 2.15
C ASP A 246 3.44 -23.34 0.85
N ASP A 247 4.49 -23.95 0.31
CA ASP A 247 5.20 -23.62 -0.94
C ASP A 247 4.32 -23.63 -2.20
N ARG A 248 3.04 -24.02 -2.06
CA ARG A 248 2.07 -24.08 -3.16
C ARG A 248 1.19 -22.83 -3.31
N LYS A 249 1.27 -21.85 -2.39
CA LYS A 249 0.46 -20.61 -2.45
C LYS A 249 1.25 -19.32 -2.56
N ALA A 250 2.58 -19.38 -2.41
CA ALA A 250 3.45 -18.23 -2.56
C ALA A 250 3.70 -17.96 -4.05
N CYS A 251 3.59 -16.70 -4.50
CA CYS A 251 4.07 -16.34 -5.83
C CYS A 251 5.49 -15.77 -5.76
N PRO A 252 6.51 -16.49 -6.29
CA PRO A 252 7.87 -15.99 -6.30
C PRO A 252 8.02 -14.85 -7.29
N HIS A 253 8.97 -13.95 -7.04
CA HIS A 253 9.31 -12.90 -7.99
C HIS A 253 9.85 -13.51 -9.30
N LEU A 254 9.22 -13.20 -10.45
CA LEU A 254 9.59 -13.80 -11.75
C LEU A 254 10.83 -13.17 -12.41
N GLY A 255 11.37 -12.11 -11.80
CA GLY A 255 12.61 -11.46 -12.23
C GLY A 255 12.36 -10.11 -12.89
N LYS A 256 13.47 -9.41 -13.22
CA LYS A 256 13.44 -8.01 -13.65
C LYS A 256 12.60 -7.76 -14.91
N HIS A 257 12.65 -8.66 -15.89
CA HIS A 257 11.89 -8.52 -17.13
C HIS A 257 10.37 -8.37 -16.92
N PHE A 258 9.82 -9.03 -15.90
CA PHE A 258 8.39 -8.92 -15.56
C PHE A 258 8.07 -7.73 -14.66
N GLN A 259 9.09 -7.13 -14.05
CA GLN A 259 8.98 -5.95 -13.20
C GLN A 259 9.08 -4.65 -14.02
N GLU A 260 9.90 -4.64 -15.07
CA GLU A 260 10.18 -3.46 -15.93
C GLU A 260 8.90 -2.74 -16.42
N PRO A 261 7.84 -3.42 -16.91
CA PRO A 261 6.61 -2.72 -17.32
C PRO A 261 5.94 -1.91 -16.21
N TRP A 262 6.05 -2.36 -14.96
CA TRP A 262 5.51 -1.64 -13.80
C TRP A 262 6.41 -0.46 -13.42
N GLU A 263 7.73 -0.63 -13.46
CA GLU A 263 8.68 0.45 -13.19
C GLU A 263 8.50 1.60 -14.16
N GLU A 264 8.41 1.30 -15.46
CA GLU A 264 8.20 2.29 -16.51
C GLU A 264 6.87 3.03 -16.33
N ALA A 265 5.76 2.32 -16.13
CA ALA A 265 4.44 2.93 -15.97
C ALA A 265 4.35 3.82 -14.71
N LEU A 266 4.96 3.40 -13.60
CA LEU A 266 4.95 4.17 -12.34
C LEU A 266 5.91 5.37 -12.39
N ALA A 267 7.03 5.24 -13.09
CA ALA A 267 7.93 6.36 -13.34
C ALA A 267 7.24 7.43 -14.21
N GLU A 268 6.53 7.03 -15.27
CA GLU A 268 5.75 7.95 -16.10
C GLU A 268 4.64 8.63 -15.28
N LEU A 269 3.90 7.89 -14.46
CA LEU A 269 2.89 8.46 -13.56
C LEU A 269 3.51 9.48 -12.58
N ALA A 270 4.66 9.16 -11.98
CA ALA A 270 5.34 10.05 -11.05
C ALA A 270 5.85 11.33 -11.75
N GLN A 271 6.38 11.20 -12.96
CA GLN A 271 6.80 12.33 -13.80
C GLN A 271 5.62 13.22 -14.19
N ASP A 272 4.49 12.63 -14.58
CA ASP A 272 3.27 13.37 -14.94
C ASP A 272 2.74 14.19 -13.75
N VAL A 273 2.78 13.62 -12.54
CA VAL A 273 2.35 14.30 -11.30
C VAL A 273 3.35 15.38 -10.89
N ALA A 274 4.65 15.08 -10.86
CA ALA A 274 5.69 16.05 -10.51
C ALA A 274 5.81 17.19 -11.55
N GLY A 275 5.56 16.87 -12.81
CA GLY A 275 5.64 17.76 -13.96
C GLY A 275 4.37 18.57 -14.23
N GLY A 276 3.42 18.64 -13.28
CA GLY A 276 2.14 19.35 -13.36
C GLY A 276 2.19 20.86 -13.67
N GLY A 277 3.34 21.38 -14.11
CA GLY A 277 3.44 22.62 -14.87
C GLY A 277 4.01 22.33 -16.27
N SER A 278 3.23 21.71 -17.16
CA SER A 278 3.52 21.69 -18.61
C SER A 278 3.41 23.09 -19.26
N GLY A 279 3.74 24.15 -18.51
CA GLY A 279 4.01 25.49 -19.00
C GLY A 279 5.38 25.56 -19.65
N GLY A 280 5.58 24.85 -20.77
CA GLY A 280 6.53 25.19 -21.85
C GLY A 280 8.04 25.26 -21.55
N GLY A 281 8.50 25.04 -20.31
CA GLY A 281 9.91 25.01 -19.98
C GLY A 281 10.47 23.61 -20.17
N GLY A 282 11.25 23.37 -21.22
CA GLY A 282 11.82 22.05 -21.57
C GLY A 282 12.88 21.48 -20.62
N GLY A 283 12.73 21.69 -19.30
CA GLY A 283 13.53 21.04 -18.28
C GLY A 283 12.87 19.75 -17.83
N GLU A 284 13.57 18.63 -17.96
CA GLU A 284 13.15 17.33 -17.43
C GLU A 284 13.15 17.42 -15.89
N ALA A 285 11.98 17.23 -15.25
CA ALA A 285 11.90 17.19 -13.80
C ALA A 285 12.69 15.98 -13.28
N PRO A 286 13.44 16.09 -12.17
CA PRO A 286 14.14 14.94 -11.61
C PRO A 286 13.12 13.85 -11.22
N PRO A 287 13.48 12.57 -11.36
CA PRO A 287 12.60 11.47 -10.97
C PRO A 287 12.27 11.56 -9.48
N ALA A 288 11.01 11.24 -9.14
CA ALA A 288 10.59 11.15 -7.74
C ALA A 288 11.44 10.09 -7.01
N ALA A 289 11.91 10.41 -5.80
CA ALA A 289 12.71 9.48 -5.01
C ALA A 289 11.93 8.25 -4.52
N PHE A 290 10.59 8.37 -4.46
CA PHE A 290 9.67 7.32 -4.03
C PHE A 290 8.58 7.10 -5.07
N PRO A 291 8.87 6.58 -6.27
CA PRO A 291 7.90 6.58 -7.36
C PRO A 291 6.85 5.46 -7.23
N TYR A 292 6.97 4.56 -6.24
CA TYR A 292 6.19 3.32 -6.19
C TYR A 292 5.15 3.35 -5.07
N PRO A 293 3.90 2.90 -5.29
CA PRO A 293 2.88 2.84 -4.25
C PRO A 293 3.22 1.84 -3.15
N ASN A 294 2.82 2.17 -1.92
CA ASN A 294 2.90 1.30 -0.76
C ASN A 294 1.53 1.21 -0.05
N ALA A 295 1.04 -0.02 0.18
CA ALA A 295 -0.29 -0.26 0.76
C ALA A 295 -0.30 -0.35 2.30
N GLY A 296 0.85 -0.15 2.95
CA GLY A 296 0.95 -0.16 4.40
C GLY A 296 0.34 1.09 5.05
N LEU A 297 0.25 2.20 4.30
CA LEU A 297 -0.24 3.48 4.81
C LEU A 297 -1.15 4.17 3.78
N ALA A 298 -2.35 4.55 4.22
CA ALA A 298 -3.31 5.31 3.44
C ALA A 298 -4.06 6.34 4.29
N ALA A 299 -4.47 7.46 3.70
CA ALA A 299 -5.35 8.44 4.30
C ALA A 299 -6.49 8.80 3.34
N GLY A 300 -7.67 9.03 3.89
CA GLY A 300 -8.82 9.47 3.12
C GLY A 300 -10.01 9.72 4.02
N ARG A 301 -11.07 10.27 3.44
CA ARG A 301 -12.37 10.31 4.13
C ARG A 301 -12.94 8.89 4.19
N ALA A 302 -13.63 8.55 5.28
CA ALA A 302 -14.12 7.19 5.52
C ALA A 302 -15.02 6.67 4.39
N GLY A 303 -15.93 7.51 3.87
CA GLY A 303 -16.81 7.17 2.74
C GLY A 303 -16.03 6.80 1.47
N PRO A 304 -15.18 7.69 0.94
CA PRO A 304 -14.30 7.40 -0.20
C PRO A 304 -13.39 6.18 -0.01
N LEU A 305 -12.74 6.04 1.15
CA LEU A 305 -11.92 4.87 1.47
C LEU A 305 -12.75 3.57 1.39
N ARG A 306 -13.93 3.55 2.01
CA ARG A 306 -14.84 2.40 2.01
C ARG A 306 -15.26 2.03 0.59
N ARG A 307 -15.62 3.02 -0.24
CA ARG A 307 -16.04 2.79 -1.63
C ARG A 307 -14.90 2.26 -2.49
N LEU A 308 -13.71 2.86 -2.39
CA LEU A 308 -12.52 2.38 -3.09
C LEU A 308 -12.22 0.92 -2.73
N TRP A 309 -12.13 0.60 -1.43
CA TRP A 309 -11.79 -0.75 -0.98
C TRP A 309 -12.83 -1.79 -1.36
N ARG A 310 -14.13 -1.46 -1.31
CA ARG A 310 -15.19 -2.35 -1.80
C ARG A 310 -15.11 -2.56 -3.31
N ALA A 311 -14.81 -1.51 -4.07
CA ALA A 311 -14.72 -1.61 -5.53
C ALA A 311 -13.50 -2.42 -6.00
N LEU A 312 -12.40 -2.40 -5.24
CA LEU A 312 -11.24 -3.24 -5.52
C LEU A 312 -11.49 -4.73 -5.17
N ASP A 313 -12.48 -5.02 -4.33
CA ASP A 313 -12.98 -6.38 -4.03
C ASP A 313 -11.84 -7.37 -3.70
N LEU A 314 -10.92 -7.02 -2.79
CA LEU A 314 -9.78 -7.87 -2.47
C LEU A 314 -10.23 -9.12 -1.70
N ARG A 315 -9.74 -10.30 -2.10
CA ARG A 315 -9.86 -11.52 -1.29
C ARG A 315 -8.79 -11.53 -0.19
N PRO A 316 -9.03 -12.24 0.94
CA PRO A 316 -8.11 -12.25 2.08
C PRO A 316 -6.65 -12.60 1.75
N GLY A 317 -6.42 -13.47 0.77
CA GLY A 317 -5.09 -13.92 0.35
C GLY A 317 -4.41 -13.10 -0.74
N GLU A 318 -5.06 -12.09 -1.32
CA GLU A 318 -4.44 -11.26 -2.36
C GLU A 318 -3.38 -10.33 -1.76
N ASP A 319 -2.35 -10.01 -2.54
CA ASP A 319 -1.43 -8.93 -2.24
C ASP A 319 -2.10 -7.58 -2.49
N ASP A 320 -2.30 -6.80 -1.43
CA ASP A 320 -3.01 -5.53 -1.47
C ASP A 320 -2.23 -4.45 -2.21
N GLN A 321 -0.91 -4.42 -2.07
CA GLN A 321 -0.04 -3.48 -2.77
C GLN A 321 -0.04 -3.72 -4.28
N ALA A 322 -0.09 -4.96 -4.75
CA ALA A 322 -0.20 -5.25 -6.17
C ALA A 322 -1.52 -4.71 -6.76
N VAL A 323 -2.63 -4.93 -6.05
CA VAL A 323 -3.95 -4.43 -6.46
C VAL A 323 -4.02 -2.92 -6.45
N LEU A 324 -3.51 -2.30 -5.37
CA LEU A 324 -3.43 -0.84 -5.23
C LEU A 324 -2.57 -0.22 -6.33
N THR A 325 -1.43 -0.82 -6.65
CA THR A 325 -0.51 -0.30 -7.67
C THR A 325 -1.19 -0.23 -9.03
N ASP A 326 -1.92 -1.28 -9.40
CA ASP A 326 -2.67 -1.25 -10.66
C ASP A 326 -3.86 -0.28 -10.59
N ALA A 327 -4.53 -0.18 -9.45
CA ALA A 327 -5.59 0.81 -9.24
C ALA A 327 -5.07 2.25 -9.41
N ALA A 328 -3.88 2.57 -8.91
CA ALA A 328 -3.27 3.89 -9.06
C ALA A 328 -3.06 4.25 -10.53
N LEU A 329 -2.58 3.30 -11.34
CA LEU A 329 -2.43 3.49 -12.79
C LEU A 329 -3.79 3.65 -13.48
N GLN A 330 -4.78 2.80 -13.18
CA GLN A 330 -6.06 2.81 -13.89
C GLN A 330 -6.98 3.98 -13.53
N LEU A 331 -7.02 4.36 -12.25
CA LEU A 331 -7.88 5.42 -11.73
C LEU A 331 -7.23 6.80 -11.84
N GLY A 332 -5.90 6.85 -11.90
CA GLY A 332 -5.11 8.06 -12.06
C GLY A 332 -5.00 8.91 -10.78
N PRO A 333 -4.16 9.96 -10.83
CA PRO A 333 -3.78 10.74 -9.65
C PRO A 333 -4.93 11.57 -9.06
N ARG A 334 -6.01 11.80 -9.83
CA ARG A 334 -7.19 12.52 -9.34
C ARG A 334 -8.00 11.74 -8.30
N ARG A 335 -7.87 10.41 -8.26
CA ARG A 335 -8.62 9.53 -7.32
C ARG A 335 -7.70 8.78 -6.37
N VAL A 336 -6.54 8.35 -6.86
CA VAL A 336 -5.51 7.68 -6.07
C VAL A 336 -4.29 8.58 -6.06
N VAL A 337 -4.20 9.42 -5.03
CA VAL A 337 -3.08 10.34 -4.84
C VAL A 337 -1.93 9.57 -4.21
N LEU A 338 -0.74 9.70 -4.80
CA LEU A 338 0.47 9.08 -4.28
C LEU A 338 1.31 10.15 -3.59
N ASP A 339 1.64 9.93 -2.31
CA ASP A 339 2.43 10.85 -1.49
C ASP A 339 3.93 10.77 -1.85
N TYR A 340 4.28 11.17 -3.07
CA TYR A 340 5.66 11.15 -3.59
C TYR A 340 6.63 11.98 -2.74
N GLY A 341 6.12 13.05 -2.14
CA GLY A 341 6.89 13.95 -1.28
C GLY A 341 7.01 13.47 0.16
N GLN A 342 6.37 12.36 0.54
CA GLN A 342 6.36 11.84 1.91
C GLN A 342 5.83 12.88 2.93
N ALA A 343 4.84 13.67 2.52
CA ALA A 343 4.29 14.77 3.31
C ALA A 343 3.37 14.30 4.44
N LEU A 344 2.66 13.18 4.24
CA LEU A 344 1.87 12.50 5.27
C LEU A 344 2.61 11.27 5.80
N PHE A 345 3.23 10.51 4.91
CA PHE A 345 3.74 9.18 5.22
C PHE A 345 5.21 9.05 4.85
N GLY A 346 6.00 8.58 5.81
CA GLY A 346 7.43 8.34 5.65
C GLY A 346 7.77 6.86 5.51
N ASN A 347 8.40 6.47 4.41
CA ASN A 347 8.89 5.12 4.15
C ASN A 347 10.42 5.08 4.08
N ASN A 348 11.01 4.10 4.75
CA ASN A 348 12.46 3.85 4.69
C ASN A 348 12.82 3.04 3.44
N ALA A 349 14.03 3.26 2.92
CA ALA A 349 14.58 2.51 1.80
C ALA A 349 15.28 1.23 2.31
N TRP A 350 14.54 0.31 2.93
CA TRP A 350 15.11 -0.81 3.71
C TRP A 350 16.10 -1.70 2.94
N LYS A 351 15.95 -1.84 1.61
CA LYS A 351 16.91 -2.57 0.76
C LYS A 351 18.32 -1.97 0.76
N LEU A 352 18.48 -0.70 1.12
CA LEU A 352 19.79 -0.04 1.24
C LEU A 352 20.49 -0.35 2.56
N GLY A 353 19.86 -1.13 3.45
CA GLY A 353 20.34 -1.49 4.78
C GLY A 353 20.04 -0.42 5.83
N PRO A 354 20.29 -0.69 7.12
CA PRO A 354 19.92 0.23 8.22
C PRO A 354 20.63 1.58 8.15
N GLU A 355 21.88 1.63 7.66
CA GLU A 355 22.68 2.85 7.62
C GLU A 355 22.21 3.84 6.56
N ARG A 356 21.92 3.36 5.33
CA ARG A 356 21.54 4.20 4.19
C ARG A 356 20.03 4.20 3.91
N GLY A 357 19.33 3.18 4.38
CA GLY A 357 17.90 2.99 4.18
C GLY A 357 17.03 3.69 5.22
N CYS A 358 17.57 3.94 6.43
CA CYS A 358 16.87 4.73 7.42
C CYS A 358 17.01 6.22 7.07
N LEU A 359 15.90 6.84 6.65
CA LEU A 359 15.85 8.24 6.23
C LEU A 359 15.66 9.21 7.39
N TYR A 360 15.45 8.66 8.57
CA TYR A 360 15.15 9.40 9.78
C TYR A 360 16.27 9.20 10.81
N GLU A 361 16.47 10.21 11.63
CA GLU A 361 17.28 10.16 12.84
C GLU A 361 16.41 10.45 14.04
N VAL A 362 16.73 9.81 15.17
CA VAL A 362 16.06 10.09 16.43
C VAL A 362 16.65 11.39 16.97
N ASP A 363 15.82 12.40 17.17
CA ASP A 363 16.23 13.66 17.77
C ASP A 363 16.41 13.52 19.30
N PRO A 364 17.07 14.47 19.99
CA PRO A 364 17.27 14.40 21.43
C PRO A 364 15.98 14.36 22.28
N ALA A 365 14.84 14.77 21.71
CA ALA A 365 13.53 14.72 22.37
C ALA A 365 12.81 13.37 22.15
N GLY A 366 13.41 12.45 21.39
CA GLY A 366 12.82 11.15 21.05
C GLY A 366 11.89 11.19 19.83
N GLY A 367 11.82 12.33 19.13
CA GLY A 367 11.15 12.45 17.84
C GLY A 367 11.99 11.88 16.70
N PHE A 368 11.39 11.78 15.52
CA PHE A 368 12.11 11.40 14.31
C PHE A 368 12.21 12.62 13.39
N SER A 369 13.42 12.96 12.94
CA SER A 369 13.65 14.03 11.98
C SER A 369 14.22 13.45 10.69
N PRO A 370 13.83 13.97 9.50
CA PRO A 370 14.54 13.68 8.26
C PRO A 370 16.04 13.90 8.41
N ARG A 371 16.86 12.95 7.96
CA ARG A 371 18.31 13.15 7.87
C ARG A 371 18.63 14.23 6.84
N ALA A 372 19.72 14.97 7.07
CA ALA A 372 20.22 15.93 6.12
C ALA A 372 20.42 15.29 4.73
N GLY A 373 19.80 15.87 3.70
CA GLY A 373 19.85 15.36 2.33
C GLY A 373 18.88 14.21 2.02
N ALA A 374 18.02 13.80 2.96
CA ALA A 374 16.92 12.90 2.66
C ALA A 374 15.98 13.56 1.63
N PRO A 375 15.52 12.84 0.59
CA PRO A 375 14.68 13.40 -0.47
C PRO A 375 13.21 13.51 -0.03
N LEU A 376 12.98 14.09 1.15
CA LEU A 376 11.65 14.26 1.75
C LEU A 376 11.17 15.70 1.54
N ALA A 377 9.86 15.90 1.46
CA ALA A 377 9.29 17.24 1.48
C ALA A 377 9.78 17.97 2.74
N PRO A 378 10.20 19.25 2.61
CA PRO A 378 10.65 20.00 3.77
C PRO A 378 9.53 19.99 4.82
N ALA A 379 9.90 19.74 6.08
CA ALA A 379 8.98 19.95 7.18
C ALA A 379 8.43 21.38 7.07
N PRO A 380 7.13 21.63 7.33
CA PRO A 380 6.65 22.99 7.41
C PRO A 380 7.56 23.72 8.40
N ARG A 381 7.98 24.93 8.02
CA ARG A 381 8.66 25.81 8.97
C ARG A 381 7.74 25.84 10.17
N ARG A 382 8.25 25.51 11.37
CA ARG A 382 7.53 25.89 12.58
C ARG A 382 7.28 27.37 12.40
N ASP A 383 6.02 27.78 12.48
CA ASP A 383 5.73 29.17 12.77
C ASP A 383 6.42 29.39 14.12
N GLU A 384 7.67 29.83 14.07
CA GLU A 384 8.34 30.52 15.16
C GLU A 384 7.46 31.75 15.32
N GLY A 385 6.39 31.56 16.12
CA GLY A 385 5.38 32.56 16.33
C GLY A 385 6.11 33.86 16.60
N GLY A 386 5.66 34.91 15.94
CA GLY A 386 6.01 36.24 16.37
C GLY A 386 5.83 36.27 17.87
N GLU A 387 6.95 36.36 18.59
CA GLU A 387 6.97 37.07 19.85
C GLU A 387 6.48 38.46 19.45
N GLU A 388 5.16 38.65 19.48
CA GLU A 388 4.58 39.97 19.59
C GLU A 388 5.21 40.51 20.86
N GLU A 389 6.14 41.46 20.68
CA GLU A 389 6.57 42.35 21.74
C GLU A 389 5.27 42.94 22.34
N GLU A 390 4.83 42.38 23.47
CA GLU A 390 3.98 43.10 24.41
C GLU A 390 4.82 44.28 24.91
N GLU A 391 4.84 45.34 24.10
CA GLU A 391 5.32 46.65 24.50
C GLU A 391 4.34 47.16 25.56
N GLU A 392 4.79 47.13 26.83
CA GLU A 392 4.08 47.69 27.98
C GLU A 392 3.62 49.13 27.67
N ALA A 393 2.31 49.37 27.72
CA ALA A 393 1.69 50.69 27.72
C ALA A 393 0.93 50.94 29.04
#